data_AF-A0A1D2J5P4-F1
#
_entry.id   AF-A0A1D2J5P4-F1
#
_cell.length_a   1.000
_cell.length_b   1.000
_cell.length_c   1.000
_cell.angle_alpha   90.00
_cell.angle_beta   90.00
_cell.angle_gamma   90.00
#
_symmetry.space_group_name_H-M   'P 1'
#
loop_
_entity.id
_entity.type
_entity.pdbx_description
1 polymer ?
#
loop_
_entity_poly.entity_id
_entity_poly.type
_entity_poly.pdbx_seq_one_letter_code
_entity_poly.pdbx_strand_id
1 'polypeptide(L)'
;MESRVQELLAELEKERRLREEERTLQEIAETQRSSDDDVKKQKQIQSQQHCHNSFTPVMSFLLAIRIVTDPTRTTQGAVTKPANQRVPSHITLWDSFIDKQMMVWERLNDNPSFLTEKLFPSKHQLEYVHQLITLITSEWDL
;
A
#
# COMPACT_ATOMS: atom_id res chain seq x y z
N MET A 1 51.26 52.04 11.76
CA MET A 1 50.96 50.62 12.08
C MET A 1 49.52 50.42 12.54
N GLU A 2 48.93 51.32 13.35
CA GLU A 2 47.55 51.19 13.87
C GLU A 2 46.44 51.11 12.81
N SER A 3 46.54 51.87 11.71
CA SER A 3 45.53 51.84 10.64
C SER A 3 45.40 50.46 9.97
N ARG A 4 46.50 49.73 9.82
CA ARG A 4 46.49 48.38 9.23
C ARG A 4 45.89 47.34 10.20
N VAL A 5 46.04 47.56 11.50
CA VAL A 5 45.45 46.72 12.55
C VAL A 5 43.93 46.92 12.60
N GLN A 6 43.44 48.15 12.51
CA GLN A 6 42.00 48.43 12.44
C GLN A 6 41.34 47.84 11.19
N GLU A 7 42.01 47.91 10.04
CA GLU A 7 41.53 47.34 8.78
C GLU A 7 41.43 45.81 8.86
N LEU A 8 42.44 45.15 9.43
CA LEU A 8 42.44 43.69 9.65
C LEU A 8 41.34 43.24 10.63
N LEU A 9 41.07 44.01 11.68
CA LEU A 9 39.97 43.71 12.62
C LEU A 9 38.60 43.86 11.96
N ALA A 10 38.42 44.87 11.10
CA ALA A 10 37.18 45.06 10.36
C ALA A 10 36.95 43.95 9.33
N GLU A 11 38.01 43.45 8.69
CA GLU A 11 37.94 42.33 7.75
C GLU A 11 37.59 41.02 8.46
N LEU A 12 38.20 40.77 9.62
CA LEU A 12 37.94 39.57 10.44
C LEU A 12 36.50 39.54 10.98
N GLU A 13 35.94 40.69 11.35
CA GLU A 13 34.56 40.82 11.79
C GLU A 13 33.56 40.58 10.63
N LYS A 14 33.87 41.04 9.42
CA LYS A 14 33.05 40.75 8.23
C LYS A 14 33.07 39.26 7.88
N GLU A 15 34.25 38.65 7.90
CA GLU A 15 34.41 37.22 7.61
C GLU A 15 33.65 36.36 8.63
N ARG A 16 33.67 36.78 9.91
CA ARG A 16 32.89 36.13 10.96
C ARG A 16 31.38 36.22 10.71
N ARG A 17 30.87 37.37 10.29
CA ARG A 17 29.43 37.54 9.96
C ARG A 17 29.03 36.69 8.76
N LEU A 18 29.84 36.64 7.71
CA LEU A 18 29.57 35.81 6.54
C LEU A 18 29.51 34.32 6.91
N ARG A 19 30.41 33.85 7.78
CA ARG A 19 30.38 32.47 8.29
C ARG A 19 29.16 32.18 9.17
N GLU A 20 28.65 33.17 9.89
CA GLU A 20 27.46 33.04 10.74
C GLU A 20 26.16 33.03 9.91
N GLU A 21 26.08 33.89 8.89
CA GLU A 21 25.00 33.88 7.89
C GLU A 21 24.97 32.57 7.09
N GLU A 22 26.12 32.05 6.67
CA GLU A 22 26.21 30.76 5.98
C GLU A 22 25.72 29.60 6.85
N ARG A 23 26.09 29.58 8.14
CA ARG A 23 25.63 28.56 9.09
C ARG A 23 24.13 28.61 9.33
N THR A 24 23.57 29.80 9.49
CA THR A 24 22.11 29.95 9.70
C THR A 24 21.33 29.51 8.45
N LEU A 25 21.83 29.82 7.25
CA LEU A 25 21.23 29.32 6.00
C LEU A 25 21.31 27.79 5.89
N GLN A 26 22.43 27.18 6.29
CA GLN A 26 22.56 25.72 6.32
C GLN A 26 21.59 25.08 7.33
N GLU A 27 21.48 25.62 8.53
CA GLU A 27 20.59 25.11 9.58
C GLU A 27 19.11 25.21 9.17
N ILE A 28 18.71 26.31 8.52
CA ILE A 28 17.36 26.46 7.95
C ILE A 28 17.13 25.42 6.85
N ALA A 29 18.09 25.23 5.94
CA ALA A 29 17.97 24.25 4.85
C ALA A 29 17.90 22.80 5.37
N GLU A 30 18.65 22.45 6.40
CA GLU A 30 18.61 21.15 7.06
C GLU A 30 17.28 20.93 7.78
N THR A 31 16.78 21.92 8.52
CA THR A 31 15.48 21.86 9.19
C THR A 31 14.35 21.69 8.20
N GLN A 32 14.42 22.40 7.06
CA GLN A 32 13.44 22.29 5.98
C GLN A 32 13.44 20.87 5.39
N ARG A 33 14.62 20.30 5.09
CA ARG A 33 14.73 18.92 4.58
C ARG A 33 14.19 17.90 5.57
N SER A 34 14.52 18.04 6.85
CA SER A 34 14.02 17.14 7.89
C SER A 34 12.49 17.19 7.97
N SER A 35 11.91 18.39 7.93
CA SER A 35 10.45 18.57 7.97
C SER A 35 9.77 17.96 6.74
N ASP A 36 10.33 18.17 5.54
CA ASP A 36 9.81 17.58 4.31
C ASP A 36 9.85 16.04 4.33
N ASP A 37 10.92 15.46 4.87
CA ASP A 37 11.07 14.01 5.01
C ASP A 37 10.08 13.44 6.04
N ASP A 38 9.82 14.15 7.13
CA ASP A 38 8.82 13.74 8.12
C ASP A 38 7.40 13.81 7.54
N VAL A 39 7.08 14.84 6.75
CA VAL A 39 5.80 14.95 6.05
C VAL A 39 5.63 13.81 5.04
N LYS A 40 6.68 13.44 4.29
CA LYS A 40 6.64 12.30 3.36
C LYS A 40 6.39 10.99 4.09
N LYS A 41 7.13 10.72 5.18
CA LYS A 41 6.93 9.53 6.01
C LYS A 41 5.50 9.47 6.55
N GLN A 42 4.97 10.58 7.05
CA GLN A 42 3.62 10.63 7.58
C GLN A 42 2.56 10.34 6.51
N LYS A 43 2.70 10.90 5.31
CA LYS A 43 1.83 10.58 4.16
C LYS A 43 1.89 9.11 3.78
N GLN A 44 3.09 8.51 3.79
CA GLN A 44 3.28 7.10 3.50
C GLN A 44 2.60 6.21 4.56
N ILE A 45 2.76 6.52 5.85
CA ILE A 45 2.11 5.80 6.95
C ILE A 45 0.58 5.89 6.83
N GLN A 46 0.05 7.09 6.57
CA GLN A 46 -1.40 7.28 6.41
C GLN A 46 -1.97 6.49 5.22
N SER A 47 -1.28 6.51 4.08
CA SER A 47 -1.65 5.71 2.90
C SER A 47 -1.66 4.20 3.21
N GLN A 48 -0.62 3.70 3.88
CA GLN A 48 -0.54 2.30 4.30
C GLN A 48 -1.66 1.92 5.27
N GLN A 49 -1.94 2.76 6.28
CA GLN A 49 -3.02 2.54 7.24
C GLN A 49 -4.40 2.52 6.56
N HIS A 50 -4.64 3.43 5.61
CA HIS A 50 -5.91 3.47 4.89
C HIS A 50 -6.10 2.25 4.00
N CYS A 51 -5.05 1.82 3.29
CA CYS A 51 -5.05 0.57 2.53
C CYS A 51 -5.35 -0.63 3.46
N HIS A 52 -4.65 -0.73 4.59
CA HIS A 52 -4.87 -1.80 5.55
C HIS A 52 -6.33 -1.83 6.05
N ASN A 53 -6.91 -0.68 6.40
CA ASN A 53 -8.28 -0.60 6.91
C ASN A 53 -9.35 -0.91 5.86
N SER A 54 -9.09 -0.59 4.59
CA SER A 54 -10.01 -0.84 3.48
C SER A 54 -9.99 -2.30 3.01
N PHE A 55 -8.82 -2.93 2.94
CA PHE A 55 -8.67 -4.28 2.37
C PHE A 55 -8.77 -5.41 3.40
N THR A 56 -8.34 -5.19 4.65
CA THR A 56 -8.32 -6.25 5.69
C THR A 56 -9.69 -6.88 5.96
N PRO A 57 -10.80 -6.10 6.05
CA PRO A 57 -12.12 -6.69 6.26
C PRO A 57 -12.54 -7.63 5.12
N VAL A 58 -12.24 -7.25 3.87
CA VAL A 58 -12.57 -8.04 2.68
C VAL A 58 -11.73 -9.30 2.62
N MET A 59 -10.43 -9.22 2.90
CA MET A 59 -9.55 -10.39 2.93
C MET A 59 -9.97 -11.38 4.02
N SER A 60 -10.30 -10.89 5.22
CA SER A 60 -10.84 -11.70 6.31
C SER A 60 -12.13 -12.42 5.89
N PHE A 61 -13.04 -11.69 5.22
CA PHE A 61 -14.27 -12.25 4.69
C PHE A 61 -14.04 -13.34 3.64
N LEU A 62 -13.14 -13.13 2.66
CA LEU A 62 -12.79 -14.12 1.64
C LEU A 62 -12.23 -15.40 2.26
N LEU A 63 -11.40 -15.28 3.31
CA LEU A 63 -10.87 -16.42 4.06
C LEU A 63 -11.94 -17.16 4.88
N ALA A 64 -13.04 -16.49 5.21
CA ALA A 64 -14.13 -17.08 5.97
C ALA A 64 -15.09 -17.90 5.11
N ILE A 65 -15.07 -17.73 3.78
CA ILE A 65 -15.79 -18.59 2.83
C ILE A 65 -15.22 -20.00 2.94
N ARG A 66 -16.04 -20.94 3.43
CA ARG A 66 -15.66 -22.35 3.60
C ARG A 66 -16.21 -23.20 2.48
N ILE A 67 -15.31 -23.91 1.80
CA ILE A 67 -15.63 -24.93 0.82
C ILE A 67 -15.59 -26.28 1.52
N VAL A 68 -16.60 -27.12 1.32
CA VAL A 68 -16.57 -28.50 1.81
C VAL A 68 -15.57 -29.29 0.99
N THR A 69 -14.55 -29.80 1.65
CA THR A 69 -13.53 -30.66 1.05
C THR A 69 -13.78 -32.15 1.28
N ASP A 70 -14.75 -32.49 2.14
CA ASP A 70 -15.13 -33.88 2.40
C ASP A 70 -15.89 -34.45 1.18
N PRO A 71 -15.30 -35.43 0.46
CA PRO A 71 -15.89 -35.99 -0.75
C PRO A 71 -17.24 -36.66 -0.50
N THR A 72 -17.53 -37.07 0.73
CA THR A 72 -18.83 -37.68 1.11
C THR A 72 -19.93 -36.64 1.31
N ARG A 73 -19.57 -35.36 1.40
CA ARG A 73 -20.51 -34.24 1.59
C ARG A 73 -20.58 -33.30 0.39
N THR A 74 -19.68 -33.44 -0.57
CA THR A 74 -19.74 -32.81 -1.89
C THR A 74 -20.65 -33.61 -2.83
N THR A 75 -21.02 -33.01 -3.98
CA THR A 75 -21.90 -33.58 -5.02
C THR A 75 -21.93 -35.11 -5.06
N GLN A 76 -22.99 -35.69 -4.48
CA GLN A 76 -23.25 -37.12 -4.48
C GLN A 76 -24.08 -37.47 -5.72
N GLY A 77 -23.55 -38.31 -6.60
CA GLY A 77 -24.22 -38.70 -7.85
C GLY A 77 -23.27 -39.36 -8.82
N ALA A 78 -23.80 -39.89 -9.93
CA ALA A 78 -22.96 -40.37 -11.03
C ALA A 78 -22.04 -39.23 -11.47
N VAL A 79 -20.73 -39.49 -11.53
CA VAL A 79 -19.74 -38.53 -12.05
C VAL A 79 -20.29 -38.01 -13.37
N THR A 80 -20.69 -36.73 -13.40
CA THR A 80 -20.93 -36.03 -14.64
C THR A 80 -19.63 -36.13 -15.40
N LYS A 81 -19.54 -37.06 -16.37
CA LYS A 81 -18.42 -37.10 -17.30
C LYS A 81 -18.34 -35.69 -17.86
N PRO A 82 -17.32 -34.88 -17.52
CA PRO A 82 -17.27 -33.51 -17.96
C PRO A 82 -16.74 -33.56 -19.39
N ALA A 83 -17.53 -34.08 -20.33
CA ALA A 83 -17.09 -34.33 -21.69
C ALA A 83 -16.61 -33.04 -22.39
N ASN A 84 -16.92 -31.87 -21.81
CA ASN A 84 -16.56 -30.54 -22.30
C ASN A 84 -15.93 -29.62 -21.25
N GLN A 85 -15.52 -30.13 -20.08
CA GLN A 85 -14.91 -29.25 -19.07
C GLN A 85 -13.43 -29.07 -19.38
N ARG A 86 -13.03 -27.82 -19.60
CA ARG A 86 -11.63 -27.46 -19.86
C ARG A 86 -10.87 -27.58 -18.55
N VAL A 87 -10.12 -28.66 -18.39
CA VAL A 87 -9.15 -28.79 -17.32
C VAL A 87 -7.83 -28.18 -17.77
N PRO A 88 -7.11 -27.43 -16.91
CA PRO A 88 -5.75 -27.02 -17.21
C PRO A 88 -4.89 -28.26 -17.44
N SER A 89 -4.41 -28.44 -18.67
CA SER A 89 -3.50 -29.54 -18.99
C SER A 89 -2.08 -29.25 -18.49
N HIS A 90 -1.74 -27.98 -18.31
CA HIS A 90 -0.43 -27.49 -17.90
C HIS A 90 -0.60 -26.28 -16.99
N ILE A 91 0.17 -26.25 -15.90
CA ILE A 91 0.31 -25.08 -15.03
C ILE A 91 1.71 -24.53 -15.30
N THR A 92 1.78 -23.37 -15.94
CA THR A 92 3.05 -22.67 -16.20
C THR A 92 3.22 -21.53 -15.22
N LEU A 93 4.46 -21.26 -14.84
CA LEU A 93 4.78 -20.08 -14.06
C LEU A 93 4.46 -18.83 -14.88
N TRP A 94 3.91 -17.81 -14.22
CA TRP A 94 3.67 -16.53 -14.85
C TRP A 94 4.88 -15.63 -14.63
N ASP A 95 5.87 -15.75 -15.51
CA ASP A 95 7.17 -15.09 -15.36
C ASP A 95 7.06 -13.56 -15.29
N SER A 96 6.12 -12.97 -16.04
CA SER A 96 5.87 -11.53 -16.05
C SER A 96 4.89 -11.07 -14.96
N PHE A 97 4.55 -11.91 -13.98
CA PHE A 97 3.52 -11.58 -12.99
C PHE A 97 3.92 -10.34 -12.20
N ILE A 98 5.16 -10.27 -11.71
CA ILE A 98 5.66 -9.14 -10.93
C ILE A 98 5.54 -7.84 -11.71
N ASP A 99 6.04 -7.81 -12.95
CA ASP A 99 6.02 -6.60 -13.78
C ASP A 99 4.60 -6.13 -14.08
N LYS A 100 3.71 -7.06 -14.46
CA LYS A 100 2.30 -6.73 -14.74
C LYS A 100 1.56 -6.28 -13.49
N GLN A 101 1.84 -6.90 -12.35
CA GLN A 101 1.24 -6.53 -11.07
C GLN A 101 1.70 -5.14 -10.65
N MET A 102 2.98 -4.80 -10.84
CA MET A 102 3.51 -3.46 -10.60
C MET A 102 2.82 -2.41 -11.47
N MET A 103 2.64 -2.66 -12.76
CA MET A 103 1.91 -1.74 -13.65
C MET A 103 0.47 -1.48 -13.19
N VAL A 104 -0.20 -2.51 -12.66
CA VAL A 104 -1.54 -2.35 -12.08
C VAL A 104 -1.49 -1.47 -10.84
N TRP A 105 -0.53 -1.70 -9.94
CA TRP A 105 -0.38 -0.88 -8.73
C TRP A 105 -0.03 0.57 -9.03
N GLU A 106 0.84 0.84 -10.00
CA GLU A 106 1.15 2.20 -10.46
C GLU A 106 -0.11 2.91 -10.93
N ARG A 107 -0.91 2.26 -11.79
CA ARG A 107 -2.16 2.81 -12.29
C ARG A 107 -3.20 3.07 -11.19
N LEU A 108 -3.24 2.23 -10.15
CA LEU A 108 -4.11 2.44 -8.99
C LEU A 108 -3.60 3.60 -8.12
N ASN A 109 -2.30 3.75 -7.98
CA ASN A 109 -1.67 4.83 -7.22
C ASN A 109 -1.84 6.20 -7.90
N ASP A 110 -1.86 6.23 -9.23
CA ASP A 110 -2.17 7.42 -10.03
C ASP A 110 -3.63 7.89 -9.87
N ASN A 111 -4.48 7.09 -9.24
CA ASN A 111 -5.88 7.43 -8.97
C ASN A 111 -6.14 7.55 -7.45
N PRO A 112 -5.99 8.75 -6.86
CA PRO A 112 -6.13 8.95 -5.42
C PRO A 112 -7.50 8.56 -4.87
N SER A 113 -8.56 8.62 -5.69
CA SER A 113 -9.91 8.22 -5.25
C SER A 113 -9.96 6.74 -4.93
N PHE A 114 -9.19 5.90 -5.62
CA PHE A 114 -9.12 4.46 -5.32
C PHE A 114 -8.61 4.18 -3.90
N LEU A 115 -7.68 4.99 -3.43
CA LEU A 115 -7.06 4.87 -2.12
C LEU A 115 -7.76 5.71 -1.05
N THR A 116 -8.75 6.54 -1.37
CA THR A 116 -9.37 7.45 -0.39
C THR A 116 -10.87 7.22 -0.25
N GLU A 117 -11.54 6.82 -1.33
CA GLU A 117 -12.94 6.48 -1.30
C GLU A 117 -13.16 5.10 -0.66
N LYS A 118 -14.32 4.96 -0.03
CA LYS A 118 -14.75 3.68 0.53
C LYS A 118 -15.26 2.80 -0.61
N LEU A 119 -14.35 2.09 -1.26
CA LEU A 119 -14.68 1.15 -2.34
C LEU A 119 -15.28 -0.16 -1.84
N PHE A 120 -15.01 -0.52 -0.58
CA PHE A 120 -15.43 -1.78 0.00
C PHE A 120 -16.57 -1.61 1.02
N PRO A 121 -17.44 -2.62 1.16
CA PRO A 121 -18.45 -2.63 2.21
C PRO A 121 -17.81 -2.45 3.59
N SER A 122 -18.54 -1.81 4.52
CA SER A 122 -18.04 -1.73 5.91
C SER A 122 -17.87 -3.12 6.50
N LYS A 123 -17.05 -3.23 7.54
CA LYS A 123 -16.92 -4.46 8.34
C LYS A 123 -18.30 -5.03 8.73
N HIS A 124 -19.21 -4.19 9.21
CA HIS A 124 -20.56 -4.63 9.59
C HIS A 124 -21.36 -5.18 8.41
N GLN A 125 -21.23 -4.61 7.20
CA GLN A 125 -21.87 -5.15 6.01
C GLN A 125 -21.29 -6.52 5.64
N LEU A 126 -19.97 -6.68 5.72
CA LEU A 126 -19.32 -7.98 5.49
C LEU A 126 -19.70 -9.01 6.56
N GLU A 127 -19.85 -8.60 7.82
CA GLU A 127 -20.24 -9.47 8.93
C GLU A 127 -21.69 -9.95 8.78
N TYR A 128 -22.58 -9.09 8.26
CA TYR A 128 -23.93 -9.47 7.85
C TYR A 128 -23.91 -10.49 6.70
N VAL A 129 -23.15 -10.23 5.64
CA VAL A 129 -23.04 -11.17 4.51
C VAL A 129 -22.42 -12.50 4.96
N HIS A 130 -21.44 -12.46 5.86
CA HIS A 130 -20.81 -13.66 6.43
C HIS A 130 -21.82 -14.55 7.17
N GLN A 131 -22.82 -13.97 7.84
CA GLN A 131 -23.90 -14.74 8.47
C GLN A 131 -24.86 -15.38 7.45
N LEU A 132 -24.95 -14.83 6.24
CA LEU A 132 -25.83 -15.29 5.18
C LEU A 132 -25.16 -16.28 4.23
N ILE A 133 -23.84 -16.25 4.11
CA ILE A 133 -23.11 -17.17 3.24
C ILE A 133 -23.23 -18.58 3.81
N THR A 134 -23.84 -19.44 3.00
CA THR A 134 -23.89 -20.87 3.24
C THR A 134 -22.57 -21.52 2.85
N LEU A 135 -22.31 -22.67 3.46
CA LEU A 135 -21.19 -23.52 3.11
C LEU A 135 -21.29 -23.94 1.64
N ILE A 136 -20.20 -23.79 0.87
CA ILE A 136 -20.18 -24.17 -0.55
C ILE A 136 -19.91 -25.68 -0.62
N THR A 137 -20.92 -26.45 -1.02
CA THR A 137 -20.88 -27.92 -1.13
C THR A 137 -20.81 -28.41 -2.57
N SER A 138 -21.25 -27.58 -3.53
CA SER A 138 -21.24 -27.88 -4.96
C SER A 138 -21.18 -26.61 -5.81
N GLU A 139 -20.94 -26.76 -7.11
CA GLU A 139 -20.95 -25.65 -8.09
C GLU A 139 -22.30 -24.90 -8.13
N TRP A 140 -23.40 -25.54 -7.72
CA TRP A 140 -24.72 -24.92 -7.67
C TRP A 140 -24.90 -23.94 -6.50
N ASP A 141 -23.95 -23.92 -5.55
CA ASP A 141 -23.98 -23.02 -4.39
C ASP A 141 -23.24 -21.68 -4.67
N LEU A 142 -22.71 -21.48 -5.89
CA LEU A 142 -22.00 -20.29 -6.37
C LEU A 142 -22.89 -19.43 -7.29
#